data_AF-A0A1H9XG33-F1
#
_entry.id   AF-A0A1H9XG33-F1
#
_cell.length_a   1.000
_cell.length_b   1.000
_cell.length_c   1.000
_cell.angle_alpha   90.00
_cell.angle_beta   90.00
_cell.angle_gamma   90.00
#
_symmetry.space_group_name_H-M   'P 1'
#
loop_
_entity.id
_entity.type
_entity.pdbx_description
1 polymer ?
#
loop_
_entity_poly.entity_id
_entity_poly.type
_entity_poly.pdbx_seq_one_letter_code
_entity_poly.pdbx_strand_id
1 'polypeptide(L)'
;MNKINQSPETNINEELKTNSLISRIISSISDFFDTIVRKFMPDPFIFAILLTVLTLLLGVFVERKTPVQMINYWGEGFWGLLTFAMQMVIVLITGYVLAQAPLIQRFLDRVASSVHTPRGAVILATLVGGLGSYINWGFGLIVGSIIARKLAERIPTLHYPLVIAAAYSGFMFYGLGLSATIPLLISTKGHFLENSMGIIPISETIFSPFSIAIFVLLIVSLPIVNGMIRPKGKIIGVGHNDIQDQVKKTTKIEPQTPAEKMERSKIIAFLAVTLGLVFVIQYFAIQKGSLDINIINFIMLFLGLVLHGSPRNYLNAVNVASKNVGGMIIQFPFYAGIMGMMDGSGLVSTISKGFVVISSPETLPFWGFLSSMVINFFTPSAGGHWAVQGPFMIEAANAMGADLGKVATSVQWGNAWQDIIQPMWLLPALAISGLRIRDIMGYNVIAFLWVGLVLGIGILIWGFI
;
A
#
# COMPACT_ATOMS: atom_id res chain seq x y z
N MET A 1 55.96 -23.29 12.99
CA MET A 1 55.03 -22.75 14.00
C MET A 1 53.75 -22.33 13.30
N ASN A 2 52.70 -23.14 13.49
CA ASN A 2 51.41 -23.06 12.81
C ASN A 2 50.61 -21.83 13.26
N LYS A 3 50.21 -20.95 12.32
CA LYS A 3 49.08 -20.05 12.52
C LYS A 3 47.81 -20.80 12.11
N ILE A 4 47.03 -21.18 13.11
CA ILE A 4 45.77 -21.90 12.99
C ILE A 4 44.73 -20.98 12.36
N ASN A 5 44.09 -21.49 11.29
CA ASN A 5 42.84 -21.01 10.71
C ASN A 5 41.79 -20.78 11.81
N GLN A 6 41.39 -19.53 12.06
CA GLN A 6 40.10 -19.27 12.67
C GLN A 6 39.03 -19.48 11.60
N SER A 7 38.19 -20.50 11.79
CA SER A 7 37.10 -20.82 10.88
C SER A 7 36.00 -19.74 10.93
N PRO A 8 35.26 -19.51 9.83
CA PRO A 8 34.12 -18.58 9.80
C PRO A 8 33.00 -18.95 10.81
N GLU A 9 32.96 -20.20 11.29
CA GLU A 9 32.00 -20.65 12.30
C GLU A 9 32.20 -20.01 13.68
N THR A 10 33.44 -19.63 14.02
CA THR A 10 33.75 -19.03 15.32
C THR A 10 33.18 -17.61 15.45
N ASN A 11 33.14 -16.84 14.35
CA ASN A 11 32.55 -15.50 14.31
C ASN A 11 31.02 -15.52 14.34
N ILE A 12 30.38 -16.53 13.72
CA ILE A 12 28.92 -16.71 13.76
C ILE A 12 28.46 -17.01 15.20
N ASN A 13 29.24 -17.78 15.96
CA ASN A 13 28.91 -18.15 17.33
C ASN A 13 29.11 -17.01 18.36
N GLU A 14 29.97 -16.03 18.11
CA GLU A 14 30.08 -14.83 18.94
C GLU A 14 28.98 -13.78 18.65
N GLU A 15 28.58 -13.60 17.38
CA GLU A 15 27.41 -12.77 17.04
C GLU A 15 26.10 -13.36 17.61
N LEU A 16 25.98 -14.69 17.70
CA LEU A 16 24.82 -15.36 18.29
C LEU A 16 24.67 -15.14 19.81
N LYS A 17 25.78 -14.88 20.53
CA LYS A 17 25.81 -14.64 21.98
C LYS A 17 25.35 -13.23 22.38
N THR A 18 25.35 -12.29 21.44
CA THR A 18 25.02 -10.86 21.69
C THR A 18 23.58 -10.53 21.32
N ASN A 19 22.65 -11.48 21.50
CA ASN A 19 21.26 -11.30 21.07
C ASN A 19 20.35 -10.94 22.24
N SER A 20 19.75 -9.75 22.18
CA SER A 20 18.67 -9.36 23.08
C SER A 20 17.49 -10.32 22.95
N LEU A 21 16.79 -10.58 24.05
CA LEU A 21 15.60 -11.42 24.11
C LEU A 21 14.56 -11.05 23.04
N ILE A 22 14.40 -9.74 22.80
CA ILE A 22 13.48 -9.17 21.79
C ILE A 22 13.83 -9.66 20.38
N SER A 23 15.11 -9.64 20.01
CA SER A 23 15.53 -10.10 18.68
C SER A 23 15.21 -11.58 18.45
N ARG A 24 15.33 -12.41 19.50
CA ARG A 24 15.01 -13.85 19.41
C ARG A 24 13.51 -14.09 19.25
N ILE A 25 12.69 -13.34 19.98
CA ILE A 25 11.22 -13.41 19.86
C ILE A 25 10.78 -13.02 18.45
N ILE A 26 11.28 -11.89 17.93
CA ILE A 26 10.94 -11.42 16.57
C ILE A 26 11.29 -12.48 15.52
N SER A 27 12.52 -13.02 15.56
CA SER A 27 12.91 -14.09 14.62
C SER A 27 12.01 -15.32 14.73
N SER A 28 11.69 -15.78 15.95
CA SER A 28 10.83 -16.95 16.14
C SER A 28 9.42 -16.76 15.57
N ILE A 29 8.84 -15.57 15.74
CA ILE A 29 7.53 -15.22 15.17
C ILE A 29 7.62 -15.21 13.64
N SER A 30 8.66 -14.59 13.08
CA SER A 30 8.92 -14.58 11.64
C SER A 30 8.90 -15.97 11.04
N ASP A 31 9.62 -16.90 11.67
CA ASP A 31 9.81 -18.26 11.13
C ASP A 31 8.52 -19.08 11.20
N PHE A 32 7.76 -18.92 12.28
CA PHE A 32 6.47 -19.59 12.45
C PHE A 32 5.52 -19.18 11.33
N PHE A 33 5.38 -17.87 11.08
CA PHE A 33 4.52 -17.37 10.03
C PHE A 33 5.06 -17.66 8.62
N ASP A 34 6.37 -17.58 8.38
CA ASP A 34 6.98 -17.99 7.11
C ASP A 34 6.65 -19.45 6.77
N THR A 35 6.73 -20.35 7.76
CA THR A 35 6.39 -21.78 7.58
C THR A 35 4.92 -21.98 7.20
N ILE A 36 4.01 -21.30 7.89
CA ILE A 36 2.56 -21.38 7.62
C ILE A 36 2.26 -20.83 6.23
N VAL A 37 2.75 -19.63 5.94
CA VAL A 37 2.52 -18.94 4.67
C VAL A 37 3.04 -19.78 3.50
N ARG A 38 4.25 -20.34 3.59
CA ARG A 38 4.83 -21.17 2.51
C ARG A 38 3.96 -22.37 2.15
N LYS A 39 3.23 -22.92 3.12
CA LYS A 39 2.40 -24.11 2.96
C LYS A 39 0.97 -23.80 2.52
N PHE A 40 0.39 -22.70 2.99
CA PHE A 40 -1.04 -22.44 2.85
C PHE A 40 -1.41 -21.20 2.04
N MET A 41 -0.46 -20.29 1.77
CA MET A 41 -0.78 -19.05 1.06
C MET A 41 -0.86 -19.28 -0.45
N PRO A 42 -2.05 -19.13 -1.07
CA PRO A 42 -2.21 -19.27 -2.50
C PRO A 42 -1.74 -18.01 -3.25
N ASP A 43 -1.79 -18.06 -4.58
CA ASP A 43 -1.63 -16.87 -5.42
C ASP A 43 -2.74 -15.83 -5.11
N PRO A 44 -2.46 -14.50 -5.18
CA PRO A 44 -3.47 -13.46 -4.89
C PRO A 44 -4.78 -13.59 -5.66
N PHE A 45 -4.75 -14.04 -6.92
CA PHE A 45 -5.99 -14.24 -7.68
C PHE A 45 -6.80 -15.42 -7.15
N ILE A 46 -6.14 -16.52 -6.78
CA ILE A 46 -6.77 -17.67 -6.13
C ILE A 46 -7.32 -17.26 -4.76
N PHE A 47 -6.61 -16.40 -4.03
CA PHE A 47 -7.10 -15.85 -2.76
C PHE A 47 -8.44 -15.13 -2.95
N ALA A 48 -8.58 -14.28 -3.96
CA ALA A 48 -9.85 -13.59 -4.26
C ALA A 48 -10.99 -14.56 -4.60
N ILE A 49 -10.72 -15.65 -5.31
CA ILE A 49 -11.72 -16.69 -5.62
C ILE A 49 -12.16 -17.44 -4.36
N LEU A 50 -11.20 -17.88 -3.53
CA LEU A 50 -11.49 -18.55 -2.27
C LEU A 50 -12.28 -17.64 -1.33
N LEU A 51 -11.96 -16.35 -1.31
CA LEU A 51 -12.67 -15.35 -0.53
C LEU A 51 -14.09 -15.11 -1.05
N THR A 52 -14.31 -15.17 -2.37
CA THR A 52 -15.64 -15.16 -2.97
C THR A 52 -16.48 -16.33 -2.46
N VAL A 53 -15.92 -17.56 -2.50
CA VAL A 53 -16.62 -18.74 -1.98
C VAL A 53 -16.89 -18.61 -0.48
N LEU A 54 -15.92 -18.17 0.31
CA LEU A 54 -16.09 -17.96 1.75
C LEU A 54 -17.22 -16.97 2.04
N THR A 55 -17.25 -15.84 1.33
CA THR A 55 -18.28 -14.80 1.52
C THR A 55 -19.67 -15.32 1.17
N LEU A 56 -19.78 -16.12 0.10
CA LEU A 56 -21.03 -16.81 -0.25
C LEU A 56 -21.48 -17.70 0.90
N LEU A 57 -20.60 -18.53 1.45
CA LEU A 57 -20.92 -19.43 2.57
C LEU A 57 -21.33 -18.64 3.81
N LEU A 58 -20.63 -17.55 4.13
CA LEU A 58 -20.99 -16.68 5.25
C LEU A 58 -22.37 -16.06 5.06
N GLY A 59 -22.71 -15.56 3.88
CA GLY A 59 -24.05 -15.00 3.64
C GLY A 59 -25.16 -16.06 3.70
N VAL A 60 -24.87 -17.31 3.34
CA VAL A 60 -25.84 -18.42 3.47
C VAL A 60 -26.03 -18.83 4.93
N PHE A 61 -24.94 -19.03 5.68
CA PHE A 61 -25.02 -19.59 7.02
C PHE A 61 -25.26 -18.56 8.13
N VAL A 62 -24.74 -17.35 7.98
CA VAL A 62 -24.88 -16.26 8.97
C VAL A 62 -26.11 -15.43 8.65
N GLU A 63 -26.20 -14.87 7.44
CA GLU A 63 -27.30 -13.97 7.02
C GLU A 63 -28.54 -14.72 6.51
N ARG A 64 -28.50 -16.06 6.48
CA ARG A 64 -29.61 -16.92 6.05
C ARG A 64 -30.12 -16.61 4.64
N LYS A 65 -29.27 -16.10 3.76
CA LYS A 65 -29.58 -15.89 2.34
C LYS A 65 -29.53 -17.23 1.59
N THR A 66 -30.27 -17.35 0.49
CA THR A 66 -30.13 -18.52 -0.38
C THR A 66 -28.85 -18.42 -1.22
N PRO A 67 -28.26 -19.56 -1.67
CA PRO A 67 -27.11 -19.53 -2.56
C PRO A 67 -27.35 -18.70 -3.84
N VAL A 68 -28.56 -18.74 -4.39
CA VAL A 68 -28.94 -17.96 -5.58
C VAL A 68 -28.94 -16.47 -5.27
N GLN A 69 -29.46 -16.04 -4.10
CA GLN A 69 -29.39 -14.64 -3.69
C GLN A 69 -27.94 -14.15 -3.59
N MET A 70 -27.06 -14.94 -2.97
CA MET A 70 -25.64 -14.60 -2.87
C MET A 70 -24.97 -14.46 -4.24
N ILE A 71 -25.27 -15.36 -5.18
CA ILE A 71 -24.77 -15.28 -6.56
C ILE A 71 -25.29 -14.02 -7.26
N ASN A 72 -26.55 -13.65 -7.06
CA ASN A 72 -27.12 -12.44 -7.64
C ASN A 72 -26.43 -11.18 -7.08
N TYR A 73 -26.26 -11.09 -5.75
CA TYR A 73 -25.52 -9.99 -5.13
C TYR A 73 -24.09 -9.87 -5.67
N TRP A 74 -23.41 -11.01 -5.87
CA TRP A 74 -22.08 -11.04 -6.48
C TRP A 74 -22.08 -10.51 -7.91
N GLY A 75 -23.01 -10.98 -8.75
CA GLY A 75 -23.12 -10.60 -10.15
C GLY A 75 -23.51 -9.14 -10.36
N GLU A 76 -24.45 -8.63 -9.56
CA GLU A 76 -24.88 -7.23 -9.58
C GLU A 76 -23.76 -6.28 -9.13
N GLY A 77 -22.99 -6.68 -8.09
CA GLY A 77 -21.85 -5.91 -7.60
C GLY A 77 -20.58 -6.00 -8.46
N PHE A 78 -20.45 -7.01 -9.32
CA PHE A 78 -19.19 -7.37 -10.01
C PHE A 78 -18.56 -6.22 -10.81
N TRP A 79 -19.37 -5.34 -11.39
CA TRP A 79 -18.91 -4.20 -12.19
C TRP A 79 -18.98 -2.85 -11.46
N GLY A 80 -19.39 -2.84 -10.19
CA GLY A 80 -19.66 -1.62 -9.41
C GLY A 80 -18.44 -0.75 -9.14
N LEU A 81 -17.22 -1.30 -9.27
CA LEU A 81 -15.97 -0.58 -9.00
C LEU A 81 -15.18 -0.20 -10.27
N LEU A 82 -15.73 -0.28 -11.49
CA LEU A 82 -14.95 -0.05 -12.71
C LEU A 82 -14.27 1.34 -12.77
N THR A 83 -15.00 2.41 -12.46
CA THR A 83 -14.43 3.78 -12.43
C THR A 83 -13.32 3.88 -11.40
N PHE A 84 -13.56 3.37 -10.20
CA PHE A 84 -12.59 3.37 -9.11
C PHE A 84 -11.35 2.53 -9.44
N ALA A 85 -11.54 1.34 -10.01
CA ALA A 85 -10.48 0.46 -10.46
C ALA A 85 -9.58 1.14 -11.50
N MET A 86 -10.18 1.84 -12.47
CA MET A 86 -9.41 2.62 -13.46
C MET A 86 -8.61 3.74 -12.79
N GLN A 87 -9.19 4.45 -11.82
CA GLN A 87 -8.47 5.46 -11.05
C GLN A 87 -7.26 4.85 -10.33
N MET A 88 -7.41 3.71 -9.65
CA MET A 88 -6.31 3.04 -8.95
C MET A 88 -5.24 2.50 -9.89
N VAL A 89 -5.63 1.99 -11.06
CA VAL A 89 -4.71 1.58 -12.13
C VAL A 89 -3.88 2.77 -12.62
N ILE A 90 -4.50 3.94 -12.82
CA ILE A 90 -3.79 5.16 -13.20
C ILE A 90 -2.85 5.62 -12.08
N VAL A 91 -3.26 5.58 -10.81
CA VAL A 91 -2.37 5.92 -9.68
C VAL A 91 -1.11 5.05 -9.72
N LEU A 92 -1.28 3.74 -9.89
CA LEU A 92 -0.15 2.82 -9.89
C LEU A 92 0.73 2.97 -11.13
N ILE A 93 0.15 3.14 -12.33
CA ILE A 93 0.89 3.36 -13.57
C ILE A 93 1.69 4.66 -13.50
N THR A 94 1.04 5.77 -13.12
CA THR A 94 1.72 7.08 -13.03
C THR A 94 2.77 7.08 -11.92
N GLY A 95 2.51 6.41 -10.79
CA GLY A 95 3.49 6.17 -9.74
C GLY A 95 4.71 5.39 -10.22
N TYR A 96 4.49 4.34 -11.02
CA TYR A 96 5.56 3.56 -11.63
C TYR A 96 6.38 4.40 -12.62
N VAL A 97 5.71 5.15 -13.50
CA VAL A 97 6.36 6.02 -14.48
C VAL A 97 7.22 7.06 -13.78
N LEU A 98 6.71 7.67 -12.71
CA LEU A 98 7.44 8.65 -11.91
C LEU A 98 8.66 8.01 -11.22
N ALA A 99 8.50 6.83 -10.61
CA ALA A 99 9.58 6.09 -9.97
C ALA A 99 10.70 5.69 -10.94
N GLN A 100 10.37 5.46 -12.21
CA GLN A 100 11.32 5.13 -13.26
C GLN A 100 11.96 6.35 -13.94
N ALA A 101 11.54 7.57 -13.59
CA ALA A 101 12.12 8.76 -14.19
C ALA A 101 13.63 8.83 -13.93
N PRO A 102 14.45 9.27 -14.93
CA PRO A 102 15.91 9.31 -14.79
C PRO A 102 16.40 10.10 -13.58
N LEU A 103 15.71 11.18 -13.22
CA LEU A 103 16.03 11.98 -12.03
C LEU A 103 15.84 11.18 -10.74
N ILE A 104 14.73 10.45 -10.62
CA ILE A 104 14.42 9.61 -9.45
C ILE A 104 15.37 8.42 -9.37
N GLN A 105 15.66 7.75 -10.49
CA GLN A 105 16.63 6.65 -10.52
C GLN A 105 18.02 7.08 -10.02
N ARG A 106 18.52 8.23 -10.48
CA ARG A 106 19.80 8.80 -10.01
C ARG A 106 19.78 9.14 -8.52
N PHE A 107 18.66 9.66 -8.02
CA PHE A 107 18.49 9.94 -6.61
C PHE A 107 18.52 8.64 -5.79
N LEU A 108 17.76 7.62 -6.18
CA LEU A 108 17.74 6.31 -5.53
C LEU A 108 19.12 5.63 -5.58
N ASP A 109 19.87 5.76 -6.67
CA ASP A 109 21.24 5.24 -6.76
C ASP A 109 22.19 5.89 -5.75
N ARG A 110 22.11 7.21 -5.55
CA ARG A 110 22.90 7.90 -4.52
C ARG A 110 22.48 7.47 -3.12
N VAL A 111 21.17 7.44 -2.86
CA VAL A 111 20.64 7.03 -1.56
C VAL A 111 21.07 5.60 -1.24
N ALA A 112 20.97 4.67 -2.18
CA ALA A 112 21.44 3.30 -2.02
C ALA A 112 22.95 3.22 -1.74
N SER A 113 23.77 4.07 -2.36
CA SER A 113 25.22 4.07 -2.15
C SER A 113 25.67 4.56 -0.76
N SER A 114 24.78 5.17 0.02
CA SER A 114 25.10 5.62 1.38
C SER A 114 25.11 4.48 2.43
N VAL A 115 24.56 3.33 2.08
CA VAL A 115 24.34 2.22 3.02
C VAL A 115 25.10 0.97 2.56
N HIS A 116 25.81 0.36 3.52
CA HIS A 116 26.74 -0.74 3.24
C HIS A 116 26.46 -1.99 4.09
N THR A 117 25.49 -1.94 5.02
CA THR A 117 25.17 -3.05 5.93
C THR A 117 23.77 -3.59 5.67
N PRO A 118 23.52 -4.90 5.85
CA PRO A 118 22.18 -5.47 5.65
C PRO A 118 21.10 -4.82 6.51
N ARG A 119 21.40 -4.55 7.79
CA ARG A 119 20.47 -3.86 8.70
C ARG A 119 20.15 -2.44 8.23
N GLY A 120 21.18 -1.68 7.84
CA GLY A 120 20.97 -0.33 7.31
C GLY A 120 20.14 -0.35 6.03
N ALA A 121 20.30 -1.38 5.18
CA ALA A 121 19.56 -1.50 3.94
C ALA A 121 18.07 -1.76 4.18
N VAL A 122 17.75 -2.62 5.14
CA VAL A 122 16.36 -2.86 5.56
C VAL A 122 15.71 -1.58 6.10
N ILE A 123 16.41 -0.85 6.98
CA ILE A 123 15.94 0.43 7.53
C ILE A 123 15.68 1.44 6.40
N LEU A 124 16.65 1.62 5.51
CA LEU A 124 16.54 2.57 4.41
C LEU A 124 15.41 2.21 3.44
N ALA A 125 15.25 0.92 3.14
CA ALA A 125 14.18 0.46 2.26
C ALA A 125 12.79 0.72 2.87
N THR A 126 12.60 0.47 4.17
CA THR A 126 11.36 0.83 4.87
C THR A 126 11.10 2.33 4.86
N LEU A 127 12.12 3.16 5.10
CA LEU A 127 11.99 4.62 5.08
C LEU A 127 11.59 5.13 3.70
N VAL A 128 12.25 4.68 2.63
CA VAL A 128 11.96 5.13 1.27
C VAL A 128 10.58 4.65 0.82
N GLY A 129 10.21 3.39 1.11
CA GLY A 129 8.87 2.88 0.85
C GLY A 129 7.80 3.68 1.61
N GLY A 130 8.02 3.91 2.91
CA GLY A 130 7.08 4.62 3.78
C GLY A 130 6.90 6.09 3.41
N LEU A 131 7.98 6.84 3.20
CA LEU A 131 7.91 8.24 2.76
C LEU A 131 7.31 8.37 1.36
N GLY A 132 7.65 7.44 0.46
CA GLY A 132 7.05 7.37 -0.87
C GLY A 132 5.54 7.15 -0.77
N SER A 133 5.09 6.20 0.05
CA SER A 133 3.67 5.87 0.23
C SER A 133 2.89 6.96 0.97
N TYR A 134 3.54 7.68 1.89
CA TYR A 134 2.96 8.86 2.54
C TYR A 134 2.64 9.97 1.53
N ILE A 135 3.48 10.16 0.51
CA ILE A 135 3.23 11.15 -0.56
C ILE A 135 2.16 10.62 -1.52
N ASN A 136 2.38 9.41 -2.04
CA ASN A 136 1.45 8.73 -2.91
C ASN A 136 1.69 7.23 -2.86
N TRP A 137 0.65 6.47 -2.53
CA TRP A 137 0.74 5.04 -2.34
C TRP A 137 1.25 4.29 -3.59
N GLY A 138 0.83 4.70 -4.79
CA GLY A 138 1.26 4.10 -6.06
C GLY A 138 2.74 4.33 -6.34
N PHE A 139 3.23 5.55 -6.10
CA PHE A 139 4.65 5.86 -6.18
C PHE A 139 5.46 5.07 -5.13
N GLY A 140 5.01 5.08 -3.87
CA GLY A 140 5.66 4.43 -2.74
C GLY A 140 5.94 2.94 -2.91
N LEU A 141 4.92 2.19 -3.35
CA LEU A 141 5.05 0.75 -3.64
C LEU A 141 6.18 0.46 -4.64
N ILE A 142 6.31 1.30 -5.67
CA ILE A 142 7.30 1.11 -6.72
C ILE A 142 8.68 1.56 -6.27
N VAL A 143 8.83 2.76 -5.69
CA VAL A 143 10.15 3.23 -5.24
C VAL A 143 10.73 2.36 -4.13
N GLY A 144 9.90 1.87 -3.21
CA GLY A 144 10.31 0.93 -2.16
C GLY A 144 10.88 -0.36 -2.76
N SER A 145 10.20 -0.93 -3.75
CA SER A 145 10.66 -2.14 -4.43
C SER A 145 11.95 -1.91 -5.24
N ILE A 146 12.08 -0.76 -5.90
CA ILE A 146 13.27 -0.38 -6.67
C ILE A 146 14.48 -0.18 -5.74
N ILE A 147 14.34 0.54 -4.63
CA ILE A 147 15.46 0.78 -3.71
C ILE A 147 15.92 -0.52 -3.05
N ALA A 148 14.99 -1.39 -2.66
CA ALA A 148 15.29 -2.69 -2.09
C ALA A 148 16.11 -3.56 -3.04
N ARG A 149 15.76 -3.58 -4.34
CA ARG A 149 16.56 -4.24 -5.38
C ARG A 149 17.95 -3.63 -5.51
N LYS A 150 18.07 -2.30 -5.63
CA LYS A 150 19.37 -1.61 -5.74
C LYS A 150 20.28 -1.89 -4.54
N LEU A 151 19.71 -1.98 -3.34
CA LEU A 151 20.45 -2.32 -2.12
C LEU A 151 20.94 -3.77 -2.13
N ALA A 152 20.08 -4.71 -2.55
CA ALA A 152 20.44 -6.12 -2.61
C ALA A 152 21.46 -6.44 -3.73
N GLU A 153 21.46 -5.68 -4.83
CA GLU A 153 22.50 -5.75 -5.86
C GLU A 153 23.87 -5.23 -5.34
N ARG A 154 23.87 -4.28 -4.40
CA ARG A 154 25.09 -3.68 -3.82
C ARG A 154 25.64 -4.43 -2.61
N ILE A 155 24.78 -5.11 -1.86
CA ILE A 155 25.11 -5.77 -0.58
C ILE A 155 24.86 -7.27 -0.74
N PRO A 156 25.89 -8.07 -1.11
CA PRO A 156 25.73 -9.50 -1.40
C PRO A 156 25.21 -10.33 -0.22
N THR A 157 25.39 -9.84 1.01
CA THR A 157 24.91 -10.47 2.25
C THR A 157 23.47 -10.09 2.61
N LEU A 158 22.82 -9.23 1.83
CA LEU A 158 21.44 -8.81 2.09
C LEU A 158 20.46 -9.88 1.63
N HIS A 159 19.60 -10.34 2.54
CA HIS A 159 18.50 -11.25 2.21
C HIS A 159 17.40 -10.49 1.47
N TYR A 160 17.29 -10.74 0.16
CA TYR A 160 16.45 -9.96 -0.74
C TYR A 160 14.95 -9.98 -0.39
N PRO A 161 14.34 -11.13 -0.02
CA PRO A 161 12.93 -11.15 0.41
C PRO A 161 12.63 -10.28 1.64
N LEU A 162 13.57 -10.19 2.60
CA LEU A 162 13.38 -9.35 3.78
C LEU A 162 13.38 -7.86 3.42
N VAL A 163 14.30 -7.40 2.57
CA VAL A 163 14.34 -5.97 2.19
C VAL A 163 13.14 -5.58 1.33
N ILE A 164 12.61 -6.48 0.49
CA ILE A 164 11.35 -6.26 -0.24
C ILE A 164 10.17 -6.17 0.72
N ALA A 165 10.05 -7.11 1.67
CA ALA A 165 9.01 -7.07 2.70
C ALA A 165 9.08 -5.77 3.53
N ALA A 166 10.30 -5.39 3.94
CA ALA A 166 10.53 -4.18 4.71
C ALA A 166 10.16 -2.91 3.94
N ALA A 167 10.47 -2.83 2.64
CA ALA A 167 10.05 -1.72 1.80
C ALA A 167 8.53 -1.68 1.62
N TYR A 168 7.93 -2.85 1.36
CA TYR A 168 6.49 -2.99 1.17
C TYR A 168 5.69 -2.66 2.44
N SER A 169 6.19 -3.00 3.63
CA SER A 169 5.53 -2.66 4.89
C SER A 169 5.34 -1.15 5.07
N GLY A 170 6.13 -0.33 4.38
CA GLY A 170 5.94 1.11 4.30
C GLY A 170 4.66 1.54 3.56
N PHE A 171 4.01 0.63 2.83
CA PHE A 171 2.74 0.91 2.14
C PHE A 171 1.71 1.52 3.09
N MET A 172 1.61 0.99 4.32
CA MET A 172 0.66 1.46 5.34
C MET A 172 0.67 2.97 5.59
N PHE A 173 1.79 3.66 5.33
CA PHE A 173 1.89 5.09 5.54
C PHE A 173 0.99 5.90 4.62
N TYR A 174 0.44 5.30 3.55
CA TYR A 174 -0.57 5.98 2.74
C TYR A 174 -1.82 6.34 3.56
N GLY A 175 -2.21 5.52 4.53
CA GLY A 175 -3.39 5.77 5.37
C GLY A 175 -3.20 6.93 6.34
N LEU A 176 -1.95 7.35 6.54
CA LEU A 176 -1.53 8.50 7.33
C LEU A 176 -1.15 9.71 6.45
N GLY A 177 -1.11 9.52 5.13
CA GLY A 177 -0.47 10.43 4.19
C GLY A 177 -1.43 11.21 3.30
N LEU A 178 -0.84 11.89 2.31
CA LEU A 178 -1.53 12.79 1.38
C LEU A 178 -2.49 12.06 0.44
N SER A 179 -2.32 10.75 0.27
CA SER A 179 -3.19 9.90 -0.55
C SER A 179 -4.12 9.01 0.28
N ALA A 180 -4.43 9.39 1.53
CA ALA A 180 -5.36 8.65 2.39
C ALA A 180 -6.80 8.80 1.86
N THR A 181 -7.32 7.74 1.25
CA THR A 181 -8.57 7.77 0.48
C THR A 181 -9.78 8.26 1.28
N ILE A 182 -10.00 7.75 2.49
CA ILE A 182 -11.19 8.12 3.29
C ILE A 182 -11.11 9.58 3.75
N PRO A 183 -10.01 10.05 4.38
CA PRO A 183 -9.80 11.47 4.68
C PRO A 183 -10.01 12.41 3.49
N LEU A 184 -9.48 12.08 2.31
CA LEU A 184 -9.69 12.90 1.11
C LEU A 184 -11.17 12.93 0.70
N LEU A 185 -11.82 11.77 0.70
CA LEU A 185 -13.22 11.64 0.30
C LEU A 185 -14.16 12.45 1.20
N ILE A 186 -14.04 12.34 2.52
CA ILE A 186 -14.92 13.06 3.48
C ILE A 186 -14.60 14.56 3.58
N SER A 187 -13.46 14.98 3.04
CA SER A 187 -13.11 16.41 2.90
C SER A 187 -13.67 17.05 1.62
N THR A 188 -14.29 16.26 0.74
CA THR A 188 -14.75 16.70 -0.58
C THR A 188 -16.26 16.94 -0.58
N LYS A 189 -16.68 18.15 -0.92
CA LYS A 189 -18.12 18.50 -1.06
C LYS A 189 -18.81 17.58 -2.07
N GLY A 190 -20.01 17.12 -1.73
CA GLY A 190 -20.85 16.23 -2.52
C GLY A 190 -20.58 14.73 -2.26
N HIS A 191 -19.77 14.39 -1.26
CA HIS A 191 -19.58 12.98 -0.89
C HIS A 191 -20.88 12.38 -0.32
N PHE A 192 -21.05 11.07 -0.50
CA PHE A 192 -22.32 10.38 -0.24
C PHE A 192 -22.78 10.38 1.24
N LEU A 193 -21.92 10.75 2.19
CA LEU A 193 -22.24 10.87 3.62
C LEU A 193 -22.37 12.31 4.10
N GLU A 194 -22.23 13.34 3.24
CA GLU A 194 -22.18 14.75 3.66
C GLU A 194 -23.38 15.15 4.53
N ASN A 195 -24.58 14.68 4.19
CA ASN A 195 -25.78 14.97 4.97
C ASN A 195 -25.76 14.39 6.40
N SER A 196 -24.99 13.32 6.62
CA SER A 196 -24.93 12.61 7.91
C SER A 196 -23.73 13.01 8.77
N MET A 197 -22.62 13.43 8.15
CA MET A 197 -21.39 13.76 8.88
C MET A 197 -20.83 15.16 8.62
N GLY A 198 -21.43 15.92 7.71
CA GLY A 198 -20.85 17.16 7.19
C GLY A 198 -19.57 16.91 6.40
N ILE A 199 -18.80 17.97 6.15
CA ILE A 199 -17.48 17.90 5.52
C ILE A 199 -16.42 17.98 6.62
N ILE A 200 -15.53 16.99 6.68
CA ILE A 200 -14.43 16.95 7.65
C ILE A 200 -13.12 17.32 6.95
N PRO A 201 -12.49 18.47 7.28
CA PRO A 201 -11.29 18.90 6.59
C PRO A 201 -10.07 18.03 6.95
N ILE A 202 -9.10 17.98 6.05
CA ILE A 202 -7.86 17.20 6.24
C ILE A 202 -7.01 17.68 7.44
N SER A 203 -7.22 18.92 7.91
CA SER A 203 -6.63 19.47 9.14
C SER A 203 -7.07 18.72 10.40
N GLU A 204 -8.25 18.11 10.39
CA GLU A 204 -8.81 17.35 11.51
C GLU A 204 -8.54 15.84 11.41
N THR A 205 -8.04 15.38 10.26
CA THR A 205 -7.75 13.96 10.00
C THR A 205 -6.25 13.71 9.87
N ILE A 206 -5.69 13.66 8.66
CA ILE A 206 -4.28 13.33 8.39
C ILE A 206 -3.30 14.38 8.91
N PHE A 207 -3.72 15.65 9.01
CA PHE A 207 -2.89 16.74 9.55
C PHE A 207 -3.24 17.10 11.00
N SER A 208 -4.05 16.31 11.68
CA SER A 208 -4.26 16.51 13.11
C SER A 208 -2.94 16.29 13.87
N PRO A 209 -2.69 17.01 14.97
CA PRO A 209 -1.48 16.81 15.77
C PRO A 209 -1.27 15.36 16.21
N PHE A 210 -2.36 14.64 16.48
CA PHE A 210 -2.32 13.23 16.86
C PHE A 210 -1.87 12.33 15.71
N SER A 211 -2.45 12.51 14.52
CA SER A 211 -2.05 11.76 13.30
C SER A 211 -0.58 11.98 12.96
N ILE A 212 -0.10 13.22 13.07
CA ILE A 212 1.32 13.56 12.84
C ILE A 212 2.21 12.88 13.88
N ALA A 213 1.82 12.87 15.16
CA ALA A 213 2.58 12.19 16.21
C ALA A 213 2.67 10.68 15.97
N ILE A 214 1.57 10.04 15.56
CA ILE A 214 1.54 8.61 15.20
C ILE A 214 2.39 8.33 13.97
N PHE A 215 2.32 9.17 12.94
CA PHE A 215 3.18 9.08 11.78
C PHE A 215 4.66 9.13 12.17
N VAL A 216 5.08 10.12 12.98
CA VAL A 216 6.46 10.26 13.45
C VAL A 216 6.90 9.03 14.26
N LEU A 217 6.05 8.54 15.16
CA LEU A 217 6.34 7.34 15.95
C LEU A 217 6.56 6.12 15.05
N LEU A 218 5.71 5.91 14.04
CA LEU A 218 5.80 4.76 13.15
C LEU A 218 6.96 4.87 12.15
N ILE A 219 7.19 6.04 11.56
CA ILE A 219 8.27 6.22 10.57
C ILE A 219 9.66 6.06 11.22
N VAL A 220 9.77 6.25 12.54
CA VAL A 220 10.97 5.95 13.31
C VAL A 220 11.01 4.49 13.75
N SER A 221 9.93 3.98 14.35
CA SER A 221 9.93 2.66 14.98
C SER A 221 9.88 1.49 14.00
N LEU A 222 9.09 1.57 12.93
CA LEU A 222 8.91 0.46 11.98
C LEU A 222 10.21 0.08 11.25
N PRO A 223 11.02 1.03 10.72
CA PRO A 223 12.32 0.69 10.13
C PRO A 223 13.25 0.00 11.13
N ILE A 224 13.23 0.42 12.40
CA ILE A 224 14.05 -0.20 13.46
C ILE A 224 13.62 -1.64 13.68
N VAL A 225 12.32 -1.89 13.83
CA VAL A 225 11.74 -3.23 14.01
C VAL A 225 12.09 -4.13 12.83
N ASN A 226 11.88 -3.66 11.59
CA ASN A 226 12.25 -4.41 10.39
C ASN A 226 13.77 -4.69 10.35
N GLY A 227 14.60 -3.71 10.71
CA GLY A 227 16.05 -3.84 10.79
C GLY A 227 16.54 -4.80 11.89
N MET A 228 15.69 -5.17 12.85
CA MET A 228 15.99 -6.19 13.86
C MET A 228 15.72 -7.61 13.38
N ILE A 229 14.97 -7.79 12.28
CA ILE A 229 14.68 -9.10 11.73
C ILE A 229 15.98 -9.75 11.24
N ARG A 230 16.15 -11.04 11.56
CA ARG A 230 17.26 -11.87 11.10
C ARG A 230 16.70 -13.08 10.36
N PRO A 231 16.86 -13.16 9.03
CA PRO A 231 16.49 -14.34 8.25
C PRO A 231 17.23 -15.57 8.75
N LYS A 232 16.54 -16.70 8.89
CA LYS A 232 17.18 -18.00 9.11
C LYS A 232 17.48 -18.69 7.78
N GLY A 233 18.55 -19.46 7.75
CA GLY A 233 18.95 -20.24 6.58
C GLY A 233 19.77 -19.45 5.55
N LYS A 234 19.76 -19.92 4.31
CA LYS A 234 20.61 -19.38 3.24
C LYS A 234 20.13 -17.99 2.81
N ILE A 235 21.08 -17.08 2.64
CA ILE A 235 20.82 -15.76 2.05
C ILE A 235 20.31 -15.95 0.61
N ILE A 236 19.15 -15.37 0.33
CA ILE A 236 18.55 -15.35 -1.02
C ILE A 236 18.88 -13.99 -1.62
N GLY A 237 19.71 -13.98 -2.65
CA GLY A 237 20.06 -12.76 -3.39
C GLY A 237 19.00 -12.38 -4.43
N VAL A 238 19.26 -11.30 -5.16
CA VAL A 238 18.42 -10.87 -6.29
C VAL A 238 18.55 -11.91 -7.41
N GLY A 239 17.43 -12.46 -7.89
CA GLY A 239 17.40 -13.28 -9.10
C GLY A 239 17.67 -12.44 -10.35
N HIS A 240 18.15 -13.05 -11.44
CA HIS A 240 18.21 -12.36 -12.74
C HIS A 240 16.78 -12.01 -13.15
N ASN A 241 16.45 -10.71 -13.10
CA ASN A 241 15.14 -10.21 -13.50
C ASN A 241 15.33 -9.09 -14.53
N ASP A 242 15.12 -9.42 -15.80
CA ASP A 242 15.43 -8.63 -17.01
C ASP A 242 14.65 -7.31 -17.14
N ILE A 243 13.72 -7.02 -16.21
CA ILE A 243 12.68 -5.99 -16.36
C ILE A 243 13.26 -4.55 -16.36
N GLN A 244 14.26 -4.25 -15.52
CA GLN A 244 14.88 -2.92 -15.48
C GLN A 244 15.78 -2.65 -16.70
N ASP A 245 16.32 -3.68 -17.33
CA ASP A 245 17.15 -3.54 -18.52
C ASP A 245 16.33 -3.19 -19.77
N GLN A 246 15.03 -3.48 -19.80
CA GLN A 246 14.16 -3.18 -20.94
C GLN A 246 13.91 -1.67 -21.12
N VAL A 247 13.85 -0.88 -20.02
CA VAL A 247 13.67 0.58 -20.10
C VAL A 247 14.95 1.27 -20.56
N LYS A 248 16.13 0.76 -20.16
CA LYS A 248 17.43 1.27 -20.62
C LYS A 248 17.75 0.90 -22.06
N LYS A 249 17.17 -0.19 -22.60
CA LYS A 249 17.45 -0.70 -23.94
C LYS A 249 16.72 -0.01 -25.09
N THR A 250 15.89 1.03 -24.87
CA THR A 250 15.28 1.78 -25.98
C THR A 250 16.28 2.77 -26.59
N THR A 251 17.03 2.19 -27.51
CA THR A 251 17.94 2.68 -28.54
C THR A 251 17.85 4.16 -28.93
N LYS A 252 19.05 4.76 -28.96
CA LYS A 252 19.50 6.00 -29.62
C LYS A 252 19.30 5.99 -31.15
N ILE A 253 18.21 5.45 -31.66
CA ILE A 253 17.89 5.55 -33.09
C ILE A 253 17.45 6.99 -33.35
N GLU A 254 18.12 7.69 -34.26
CA GLU A 254 17.70 9.03 -34.66
C GLU A 254 16.34 8.95 -35.36
N PRO A 255 15.40 9.87 -35.06
CA PRO A 255 14.08 9.86 -35.68
C PRO A 255 14.21 10.13 -37.18
N GLN A 256 13.80 9.16 -38.01
CA GLN A 256 13.94 9.21 -39.46
C GLN A 256 12.72 9.81 -40.14
N THR A 257 11.55 9.75 -39.50
CA THR A 257 10.29 10.28 -40.04
C THR A 257 9.79 11.52 -39.28
N PRO A 258 8.99 12.40 -39.91
CA PRO A 258 8.34 13.51 -39.21
C PRO A 258 7.50 13.05 -38.00
N ALA A 259 6.82 11.90 -38.10
CA ALA A 259 6.06 11.31 -37.00
C ALA A 259 6.98 10.94 -35.82
N GLU A 260 8.11 10.28 -36.08
CA GLU A 260 9.09 9.95 -35.02
C GLU A 260 9.70 11.20 -34.37
N LYS A 261 9.88 12.29 -35.14
CA LYS A 261 10.31 13.58 -34.60
C LYS A 261 9.25 14.18 -33.68
N MET A 262 7.96 14.09 -34.04
CA MET A 262 6.85 14.51 -33.16
C MET A 262 6.80 13.70 -31.87
N GLU A 263 6.89 12.37 -31.95
CA GLU A 263 6.88 11.49 -30.77
C GLU A 263 7.99 11.83 -29.78
N ARG A 264 9.14 12.33 -30.25
CA ARG A 264 10.29 12.73 -29.43
C ARG A 264 10.34 14.24 -29.13
N SER A 265 9.35 15.01 -29.57
CA SER A 265 9.34 16.46 -29.46
C SER A 265 9.17 16.92 -28.02
N LYS A 266 10.15 17.68 -27.53
CA LYS A 266 10.06 18.38 -26.25
C LYS A 266 8.99 19.48 -26.27
N ILE A 267 8.71 20.06 -27.44
CA ILE A 267 7.70 21.12 -27.59
C ILE A 267 6.31 20.52 -27.35
N ILE A 268 6.03 19.33 -27.89
CA ILE A 268 4.73 18.67 -27.67
C ILE A 268 4.55 18.31 -26.20
N ALA A 269 5.59 17.76 -25.55
CA ALA A 269 5.56 17.54 -24.10
C ALA A 269 5.34 18.86 -23.33
N PHE A 270 6.06 19.93 -23.70
CA PHE A 270 5.93 21.23 -23.06
C PHE A 270 4.52 21.83 -23.19
N LEU A 271 3.90 21.75 -24.37
CA LEU A 271 2.54 22.23 -24.59
C LEU A 271 1.54 21.46 -23.70
N ALA A 272 1.62 20.13 -23.68
CA ALA A 272 0.76 19.31 -22.83
C ALA A 272 0.96 19.61 -21.33
N VAL A 273 2.21 19.72 -20.88
CA VAL A 273 2.55 20.08 -19.51
C VAL A 273 2.05 21.47 -19.15
N THR A 274 2.15 22.44 -20.06
CA THR A 274 1.67 23.81 -19.83
C THR A 274 0.16 23.82 -19.60
N LEU A 275 -0.60 23.10 -20.41
CA LEU A 275 -2.06 22.95 -20.22
C LEU A 275 -2.37 22.33 -18.86
N GLY A 276 -1.67 21.26 -18.49
CA GLY A 276 -1.84 20.62 -17.19
C GLY A 276 -1.51 21.56 -16.03
N LEU A 277 -0.38 22.26 -16.09
CA LEU A 277 0.06 23.18 -15.05
C LEU A 277 -0.92 24.36 -14.87
N VAL A 278 -1.40 24.94 -15.98
CA VAL A 278 -2.40 26.02 -15.93
C VAL A 278 -3.67 25.53 -15.25
N PHE A 279 -4.16 24.34 -15.59
CA PHE A 279 -5.34 23.77 -14.93
C PHE A 279 -5.13 23.58 -13.43
N VAL A 280 -3.99 22.99 -13.01
CA VAL A 280 -3.68 22.78 -11.58
C VAL A 280 -3.62 24.12 -10.83
N ILE A 281 -2.98 25.15 -11.41
CA ILE A 281 -2.92 26.48 -10.81
C ILE A 281 -4.33 27.06 -10.69
N GLN A 282 -5.16 26.99 -11.73
CA GLN A 282 -6.53 27.51 -11.68
C GLN A 282 -7.39 26.75 -10.65
N TYR A 283 -7.25 25.43 -10.57
CA TYR A 283 -7.99 24.59 -9.64
C TYR A 283 -7.74 24.98 -8.18
N PHE A 284 -6.46 25.15 -7.80
CA PHE A 284 -6.13 25.53 -6.42
C PHE A 284 -6.28 27.03 -6.16
N ALA A 285 -5.77 27.90 -7.05
CA ALA A 285 -5.71 29.34 -6.79
C ALA A 285 -7.05 30.06 -7.02
N ILE A 286 -7.86 29.60 -7.98
CA ILE A 286 -9.11 30.28 -8.36
C ILE A 286 -10.31 29.50 -7.82
N GLN A 287 -10.39 28.19 -8.08
CA GLN A 287 -11.54 27.37 -7.71
C GLN A 287 -11.50 26.94 -6.23
N LYS A 288 -10.35 27.12 -5.56
CA LYS A 288 -10.12 26.68 -4.18
C LYS A 288 -10.45 25.18 -3.99
N GLY A 289 -10.13 24.37 -4.99
CA GLY A 289 -10.34 22.93 -4.95
C GLY A 289 -9.46 22.24 -3.90
N SER A 290 -9.91 21.07 -3.43
CA SER A 290 -9.18 20.22 -2.49
C SER A 290 -8.42 19.11 -3.21
N LEU A 291 -7.53 18.40 -2.51
CA LEU A 291 -6.93 17.21 -3.09
C LEU A 291 -7.97 16.08 -3.17
N ASP A 292 -8.07 15.48 -4.34
CA ASP A 292 -8.83 14.26 -4.63
C ASP A 292 -8.00 13.28 -5.48
N ILE A 293 -8.51 12.08 -5.71
CA ILE A 293 -7.80 11.03 -6.47
C ILE A 293 -7.51 11.46 -7.91
N ASN A 294 -8.44 12.15 -8.57
CA ASN A 294 -8.31 12.57 -9.96
C ASN A 294 -7.27 13.69 -10.10
N ILE A 295 -7.28 14.70 -9.23
CA ILE A 295 -6.29 15.78 -9.27
C ILE A 295 -4.89 15.24 -8.92
N ILE A 296 -4.77 14.29 -8.00
CA ILE A 296 -3.49 13.59 -7.72
C ILE A 296 -3.01 12.84 -8.98
N ASN A 297 -3.88 12.05 -9.60
CA ASN A 297 -3.55 11.34 -10.85
C ASN A 297 -3.14 12.29 -11.97
N PHE A 298 -3.83 13.42 -12.09
CA PHE A 298 -3.54 14.47 -13.06
C PHE A 298 -2.14 15.04 -12.82
N ILE A 299 -1.82 15.45 -11.58
CA ILE A 299 -0.50 15.97 -11.21
C ILE A 299 0.59 14.93 -11.51
N MET A 300 0.39 13.67 -11.12
CA MET A 300 1.37 12.60 -11.33
C MET A 300 1.61 12.31 -12.82
N LEU A 301 0.56 12.32 -13.65
CA LEU A 301 0.66 12.13 -15.09
C LEU A 301 1.55 13.21 -15.72
N PHE A 302 1.26 14.49 -15.45
CA PHE A 302 2.01 15.59 -16.06
C PHE A 302 3.42 15.71 -15.47
N LEU A 303 3.61 15.46 -14.17
CA LEU A 303 4.94 15.39 -13.56
C LEU A 303 5.77 14.26 -14.18
N GLY A 304 5.17 13.10 -14.42
CA GLY A 304 5.81 12.01 -15.14
C GLY A 304 6.25 12.44 -16.55
N LEU A 305 5.37 13.13 -17.30
CA LEU A 305 5.72 13.63 -18.63
C LEU A 305 6.89 14.63 -18.60
N VAL A 306 6.91 15.54 -17.61
CA VAL A 306 8.04 16.47 -17.38
C VAL A 306 9.34 15.71 -17.15
N LEU A 307 9.34 14.76 -16.21
CA LEU A 307 10.58 14.07 -15.82
C LEU A 307 11.13 13.12 -16.88
N HIS A 308 10.28 12.65 -17.82
CA HIS A 308 10.70 11.84 -18.98
C HIS A 308 11.07 12.69 -20.21
N GLY A 309 10.61 13.95 -20.26
CA GLY A 309 11.04 14.98 -21.20
C GLY A 309 10.50 14.88 -22.63
N SER A 310 9.95 13.73 -23.05
CA SER A 310 9.30 13.57 -24.36
C SER A 310 8.12 12.58 -24.27
N PRO A 311 7.11 12.70 -25.16
CA PRO A 311 5.98 11.77 -25.19
C PRO A 311 6.43 10.31 -25.40
N ARG A 312 7.42 10.07 -26.26
CA ARG A 312 7.93 8.72 -26.52
C ARG A 312 8.54 8.07 -25.28
N ASN A 313 9.37 8.81 -24.55
CA ASN A 313 10.00 8.29 -23.33
C ASN A 313 8.94 7.98 -22.26
N TYR A 314 7.97 8.88 -22.11
CA TYR A 314 6.84 8.70 -21.21
C TYR A 314 6.02 7.44 -21.58
N LEU A 315 5.64 7.28 -22.85
CA LEU A 315 4.88 6.12 -23.33
C LEU A 315 5.66 4.80 -23.18
N ASN A 316 6.98 4.81 -23.40
CA ASN A 316 7.80 3.63 -23.15
C ASN A 316 7.74 3.22 -21.67
N ALA A 317 7.82 4.19 -20.74
CA ALA A 317 7.68 3.93 -19.31
C ALA A 317 6.27 3.43 -18.94
N VAL A 318 5.21 4.02 -19.54
CA VAL A 318 3.82 3.55 -19.37
C VAL A 318 3.68 2.10 -19.84
N ASN A 319 4.19 1.74 -21.01
CA ASN A 319 4.09 0.38 -21.54
C ASN A 319 4.75 -0.67 -20.63
N VAL A 320 5.83 -0.30 -19.95
CA VAL A 320 6.49 -1.15 -18.96
C VAL A 320 5.66 -1.23 -17.69
N ALA A 321 5.12 -0.10 -17.21
CA ALA A 321 4.25 -0.05 -16.04
C ALA A 321 2.98 -0.90 -16.23
N SER A 322 2.34 -0.81 -17.40
CA SER A 322 1.08 -1.50 -17.71
C SER A 322 1.20 -3.03 -17.65
N LYS A 323 2.37 -3.60 -17.92
CA LYS A 323 2.61 -5.05 -17.78
C LYS A 323 2.50 -5.53 -16.33
N ASN A 324 2.71 -4.64 -15.36
CA ASN A 324 2.76 -4.98 -13.93
C ASN A 324 1.43 -4.80 -13.19
N VAL A 325 0.36 -4.35 -13.88
CA VAL A 325 -0.95 -4.09 -13.27
C VAL A 325 -2.03 -5.12 -13.65
N GLY A 326 -1.72 -6.06 -14.55
CA GLY A 326 -2.71 -7.03 -15.05
C GLY A 326 -3.38 -7.87 -13.95
N GLY A 327 -2.59 -8.37 -13.00
CA GLY A 327 -3.10 -9.13 -11.85
C GLY A 327 -4.02 -8.32 -10.94
N MET A 328 -3.81 -7.00 -10.85
CA MET A 328 -4.67 -6.08 -10.10
C MET A 328 -5.96 -5.78 -10.86
N ILE A 329 -5.88 -5.54 -12.17
CA ILE A 329 -7.05 -5.28 -13.05
C ILE A 329 -8.06 -6.42 -12.96
N ILE A 330 -7.61 -7.68 -13.04
CA ILE A 330 -8.53 -8.83 -13.03
C ILE A 330 -9.14 -9.09 -11.64
N GLN A 331 -8.48 -8.65 -10.56
CA GLN A 331 -8.97 -8.86 -9.20
C GLN A 331 -10.03 -7.84 -8.78
N PHE A 332 -10.01 -6.61 -9.30
CA PHE A 332 -10.99 -5.58 -8.93
C PHE A 332 -12.45 -6.02 -9.09
N PRO A 333 -12.87 -6.63 -10.23
CA PRO A 333 -14.24 -7.10 -10.38
C PRO A 333 -14.63 -8.19 -9.36
N PHE A 334 -13.70 -9.09 -9.02
CA PHE A 334 -13.95 -10.12 -7.99
C PHE A 334 -14.18 -9.50 -6.62
N TYR A 335 -13.33 -8.54 -6.22
CA TYR A 335 -13.52 -7.81 -4.96
C TYR A 335 -14.79 -6.93 -4.97
N ALA A 336 -15.17 -6.37 -6.12
CA ALA A 336 -16.44 -5.67 -6.27
C ALA A 336 -17.65 -6.63 -6.11
N GLY A 337 -17.57 -7.84 -6.65
CA GLY A 337 -18.59 -8.86 -6.43
C GLY A 337 -18.65 -9.32 -4.97
N ILE A 338 -17.49 -9.51 -4.31
CA ILE A 338 -17.44 -9.80 -2.86
C ILE A 338 -18.11 -8.67 -2.08
N MET A 339 -17.82 -7.41 -2.42
CA MET A 339 -18.45 -6.24 -1.81
C MET A 339 -19.96 -6.25 -2.02
N GLY A 340 -20.46 -6.58 -3.22
CA GLY A 340 -21.89 -6.74 -3.50
C GLY A 340 -22.54 -7.82 -2.63
N MET A 341 -21.88 -8.97 -2.44
CA MET A 341 -22.34 -9.98 -1.48
C MET A 341 -22.33 -9.48 -0.04
N MET A 342 -21.26 -8.84 0.40
CA MET A 342 -21.08 -8.34 1.76
C MET A 342 -22.16 -7.31 2.11
N ASP A 343 -22.48 -6.40 1.19
CA ASP A 343 -23.51 -5.39 1.34
C ASP A 343 -24.92 -5.98 1.22
N GLY A 344 -25.24 -6.63 0.09
CA GLY A 344 -26.56 -7.17 -0.20
C GLY A 344 -27.02 -8.26 0.77
N SER A 345 -26.08 -9.02 1.34
CA SER A 345 -26.41 -10.01 2.37
C SER A 345 -26.68 -9.40 3.75
N GLY A 346 -26.07 -8.25 4.08
CA GLY A 346 -26.07 -7.67 5.41
C GLY A 346 -24.84 -8.01 6.26
N LEU A 347 -23.88 -8.80 5.75
CA LEU A 347 -22.66 -9.21 6.49
C LEU A 347 -21.87 -8.02 7.03
N VAL A 348 -21.73 -6.93 6.26
CA VAL A 348 -21.04 -5.71 6.74
C VAL A 348 -21.73 -5.16 7.98
N SER A 349 -23.07 -5.12 7.97
CA SER A 349 -23.89 -4.66 9.09
C SER A 349 -23.71 -5.55 10.32
N THR A 350 -23.77 -6.87 10.14
CA THR A 350 -23.60 -7.84 11.24
C THR A 350 -22.23 -7.72 11.89
N ILE A 351 -21.17 -7.65 11.09
CA ILE A 351 -19.80 -7.47 11.60
C ILE A 351 -19.69 -6.13 12.34
N SER A 352 -20.16 -5.03 11.74
CA SER A 352 -20.04 -3.69 12.32
C SER A 352 -20.84 -3.55 13.62
N LYS A 353 -22.08 -4.06 13.66
CA LYS A 353 -22.95 -4.04 14.85
C LYS A 353 -22.32 -4.79 16.03
N GLY A 354 -21.67 -5.92 15.79
CA GLY A 354 -20.98 -6.68 16.85
C GLY A 354 -19.96 -5.83 17.61
N PHE A 355 -19.26 -4.95 16.89
CA PHE A 355 -18.28 -4.02 17.46
C PHE A 355 -18.92 -2.77 18.08
N VAL A 356 -20.00 -2.26 17.48
CA VAL A 356 -20.71 -1.07 18.01
C VAL A 356 -21.39 -1.37 19.36
N VAL A 357 -21.99 -2.55 19.53
CA VAL A 357 -22.74 -2.91 20.76
C VAL A 357 -21.85 -2.93 22.02
N ILE A 358 -20.55 -3.17 21.85
CA ILE A 358 -19.57 -3.20 22.96
C ILE A 358 -18.78 -1.88 23.10
N SER A 359 -19.12 -0.88 22.28
CA SER A 359 -18.39 0.38 22.22
C SER A 359 -18.99 1.46 23.14
N SER A 360 -18.14 2.43 23.49
CA SER A 360 -18.49 3.75 24.05
C SER A 360 -18.11 4.84 23.04
N PRO A 361 -18.51 6.12 23.22
CA PRO A 361 -18.11 7.19 22.31
C PRO A 361 -16.58 7.29 22.12
N GLU A 362 -15.83 7.08 23.20
CA GLU A 362 -14.36 7.14 23.24
C GLU A 362 -13.71 5.90 22.63
N THR A 363 -14.32 4.73 22.78
CA THR A 363 -13.75 3.46 22.30
C THR A 363 -14.23 3.06 20.90
N LEU A 364 -15.26 3.72 20.36
CA LEU A 364 -15.79 3.47 19.02
C LEU A 364 -14.72 3.59 17.93
N PRO A 365 -13.81 4.58 17.92
CA PRO A 365 -12.72 4.61 16.95
C PRO A 365 -11.85 3.35 16.97
N PHE A 366 -11.52 2.81 18.14
CA PHE A 366 -10.72 1.59 18.26
C PHE A 366 -11.46 0.37 17.70
N TRP A 367 -12.75 0.25 18.00
CA TRP A 367 -13.58 -0.83 17.48
C TRP A 367 -13.81 -0.71 15.97
N GLY A 368 -13.97 0.51 15.45
CA GLY A 368 -14.01 0.81 14.01
C GLY A 368 -12.71 0.42 13.30
N PHE A 369 -11.56 0.68 13.91
CA PHE A 369 -10.24 0.27 13.42
C PHE A 369 -10.10 -1.25 13.32
N LEU A 370 -10.49 -2.00 14.36
CA LEU A 370 -10.45 -3.46 14.34
C LEU A 370 -11.45 -4.04 13.33
N SER A 371 -12.67 -3.51 13.29
CA SER A 371 -13.70 -3.89 12.33
C SER A 371 -13.23 -3.65 10.89
N SER A 372 -12.59 -2.51 10.63
CA SER A 372 -11.99 -2.17 9.35
C SER A 372 -10.90 -3.17 8.95
N MET A 373 -9.99 -3.52 9.87
CA MET A 373 -8.98 -4.54 9.58
C MET A 373 -9.62 -5.87 9.12
N VAL A 374 -10.72 -6.29 9.76
CA VAL A 374 -11.42 -7.52 9.35
C VAL A 374 -12.11 -7.36 7.98
N ILE A 375 -12.86 -6.27 7.78
CA ILE A 375 -13.61 -6.03 6.54
C ILE A 375 -12.67 -5.80 5.34
N ASN A 376 -11.49 -5.24 5.55
CA ASN A 376 -10.53 -4.97 4.48
C ASN A 376 -9.96 -6.24 3.84
N PHE A 377 -10.02 -7.40 4.51
CA PHE A 377 -9.73 -8.68 3.84
C PHE A 377 -10.65 -8.89 2.64
N PHE A 378 -11.95 -8.61 2.81
CA PHE A 378 -13.02 -8.78 1.82
C PHE A 378 -13.10 -7.64 0.82
N THR A 379 -12.73 -6.43 1.23
CA THR A 379 -12.87 -5.22 0.42
C THR A 379 -11.58 -4.39 0.47
N PRO A 380 -10.50 -4.80 -0.21
CA PRO A 380 -9.15 -4.23 -0.10
C PRO A 380 -9.00 -2.88 -0.82
N SER A 381 -9.88 -1.94 -0.52
CA SER A 381 -9.91 -0.60 -1.07
C SER A 381 -10.51 0.32 -0.03
N ALA A 382 -9.74 1.26 0.49
CA ALA A 382 -10.24 2.23 1.45
C ALA A 382 -11.51 2.97 0.98
N GLY A 383 -11.63 3.30 -0.32
CA GLY A 383 -12.81 3.95 -0.87
C GLY A 383 -14.03 3.03 -0.97
N GLY A 384 -13.85 1.82 -1.52
CA GLY A 384 -14.93 0.83 -1.64
C GLY A 384 -15.39 0.35 -0.26
N HIS A 385 -14.45 0.06 0.62
CA HIS A 385 -14.69 -0.29 2.01
C HIS A 385 -15.50 0.81 2.72
N TRP A 386 -15.11 2.08 2.60
CA TRP A 386 -15.86 3.17 3.23
C TRP A 386 -17.29 3.31 2.71
N ALA A 387 -17.53 3.00 1.44
CA ALA A 387 -18.88 3.02 0.87
C ALA A 387 -19.83 2.04 1.57
N VAL A 388 -19.32 0.92 2.09
CA VAL A 388 -20.15 -0.08 2.79
C VAL A 388 -20.10 0.03 4.31
N GLN A 389 -18.92 0.24 4.92
CA GLN A 389 -18.78 0.31 6.38
C GLN A 389 -19.10 1.72 6.92
N GLY A 390 -18.78 2.77 6.15
CA GLY A 390 -18.91 4.17 6.56
C GLY A 390 -20.29 4.56 7.07
N PRO A 391 -21.40 4.26 6.35
CA PRO A 391 -22.75 4.57 6.82
C PRO A 391 -23.03 4.06 8.24
N PHE A 392 -22.68 2.81 8.54
CA PHE A 392 -22.91 2.19 9.86
C PHE A 392 -22.05 2.84 10.96
N MET A 393 -20.79 3.15 10.65
CA MET A 393 -19.89 3.77 11.61
C MET A 393 -20.31 5.20 11.94
N ILE A 394 -20.75 5.96 10.94
CA ILE A 394 -21.25 7.33 11.12
C ILE A 394 -22.59 7.35 11.85
N GLU A 395 -23.50 6.41 11.54
CA GLU A 395 -24.76 6.27 12.28
C GLU A 395 -24.51 5.96 13.76
N ALA A 396 -23.64 4.99 14.05
CA ALA A 396 -23.26 4.65 15.43
C ALA A 396 -22.61 5.82 16.16
N ALA A 397 -21.70 6.53 15.49
CA ALA A 397 -21.04 7.69 16.06
C ALA A 397 -22.03 8.81 16.38
N ASN A 398 -22.96 9.12 15.49
CA ASN A 398 -24.02 10.10 15.75
C ASN A 398 -24.94 9.67 16.90
N ALA A 399 -25.32 8.40 16.97
CA ALA A 399 -26.20 7.88 18.03
C ALA A 399 -25.57 7.96 19.43
N MET A 400 -24.24 7.88 19.50
CA MET A 400 -23.48 7.88 20.76
C MET A 400 -22.81 9.23 21.07
N GLY A 401 -22.80 10.16 20.11
CA GLY A 401 -22.07 11.43 20.23
C GLY A 401 -20.54 11.28 20.13
N ALA A 402 -20.07 10.28 19.36
CA ALA A 402 -18.64 10.08 19.11
C ALA A 402 -18.10 11.04 18.03
N ASP A 403 -16.80 11.31 18.06
CA ASP A 403 -16.13 12.14 17.08
C ASP A 403 -16.08 11.48 15.69
N LEU A 404 -16.78 12.06 14.73
CA LEU A 404 -16.91 11.53 13.37
C LEU A 404 -15.58 11.50 12.62
N GLY A 405 -14.69 12.47 12.86
CA GLY A 405 -13.38 12.58 12.23
C GLY A 405 -12.43 11.49 12.72
N LYS A 406 -12.41 11.24 14.04
CA LYS A 406 -11.66 10.15 14.66
C LYS A 406 -12.15 8.79 14.18
N VAL A 407 -13.46 8.59 14.12
CA VAL A 407 -14.07 7.33 13.64
C VAL A 407 -13.72 7.07 12.18
N ALA A 408 -13.87 8.06 11.29
CA ALA A 408 -13.52 7.89 9.88
C ALA A 408 -12.00 7.66 9.68
N THR A 409 -11.17 8.39 10.44
CA THR A 409 -9.70 8.24 10.40
C THR A 409 -9.26 6.87 10.92
N SER A 410 -9.88 6.35 11.98
CA SER A 410 -9.53 5.05 12.54
C SER A 410 -9.88 3.89 11.58
N VAL A 411 -10.98 4.02 10.83
CA VAL A 411 -11.31 3.08 9.75
C VAL A 411 -10.24 3.11 8.66
N GLN A 412 -9.79 4.29 8.22
CA GLN A 412 -8.67 4.41 7.27
C GLN A 412 -7.39 3.75 7.78
N TRP A 413 -7.07 3.90 9.07
CA TRP A 413 -5.89 3.30 9.66
C TRP A 413 -6.00 1.78 9.74
N GLY A 414 -7.19 1.25 10.06
CA GLY A 414 -7.44 -0.20 10.07
C GLY A 414 -7.29 -0.81 8.68
N ASN A 415 -7.70 -0.06 7.65
CA ASN A 415 -7.55 -0.43 6.25
C ASN A 415 -6.07 -0.53 5.87
N ALA A 416 -5.33 0.57 6.07
CA ALA A 416 -3.92 0.65 5.74
C ALA A 416 -3.04 -0.31 6.56
N TRP A 417 -3.45 -0.61 7.80
CA TRP A 417 -2.81 -1.63 8.63
C TRP A 417 -2.98 -3.02 8.04
N GLN A 418 -4.21 -3.39 7.66
CA GLN A 418 -4.47 -4.70 7.05
C GLN A 418 -3.73 -4.86 5.71
N ASP A 419 -3.58 -3.78 4.97
CA ASP A 419 -2.90 -3.81 3.68
C ASP A 419 -1.44 -4.30 3.75
N ILE A 420 -0.78 -4.28 4.92
CA ILE A 420 0.55 -4.89 5.12
C ILE A 420 0.55 -6.40 4.79
N ILE A 421 -0.58 -7.07 4.96
CA ILE A 421 -0.74 -8.51 4.74
C ILE A 421 -1.76 -8.85 3.66
N GLN A 422 -2.24 -7.86 2.90
CA GLN A 422 -3.25 -8.04 1.86
C GLN A 422 -2.62 -8.55 0.55
N PRO A 423 -2.92 -9.77 0.08
CA PRO A 423 -2.30 -10.33 -1.13
C PRO A 423 -2.42 -9.47 -2.38
N MET A 424 -3.55 -8.75 -2.56
CA MET A 424 -3.78 -7.93 -3.75
C MET A 424 -2.73 -6.82 -3.90
N TRP A 425 -2.44 -6.09 -2.82
CA TRP A 425 -1.52 -4.94 -2.85
C TRP A 425 -0.06 -5.32 -2.93
N LEU A 426 0.28 -6.58 -2.68
CA LEU A 426 1.64 -7.11 -2.84
C LEU A 426 2.05 -7.27 -4.30
N LEU A 427 1.09 -7.40 -5.22
CA LEU A 427 1.36 -7.67 -6.63
C LEU A 427 2.39 -6.74 -7.28
N PRO A 428 2.37 -5.41 -7.09
CA PRO A 428 3.34 -4.53 -7.74
C PRO A 428 4.76 -4.76 -7.23
N ALA A 429 4.92 -5.01 -5.92
CA ALA A 429 6.21 -5.33 -5.32
C ALA A 429 6.73 -6.71 -5.77
N LEU A 430 5.84 -7.69 -5.90
CA LEU A 430 6.15 -9.02 -6.42
C LEU A 430 6.55 -8.98 -7.89
N ALA A 431 5.84 -8.20 -8.72
CA ALA A 431 6.14 -8.04 -10.14
C ALA A 431 7.55 -7.45 -10.37
N ILE A 432 7.95 -6.46 -9.55
CA ILE A 432 9.30 -5.87 -9.62
C ILE A 432 10.36 -6.82 -9.08
N SER A 433 10.06 -7.47 -7.94
CA SER A 433 11.04 -8.28 -7.24
C SER A 433 11.29 -9.64 -7.88
N GLY A 434 10.30 -10.19 -8.59
CA GLY A 434 10.32 -11.57 -9.08
C GLY A 434 10.13 -12.62 -7.97
N LEU A 435 9.78 -12.17 -6.75
CA LEU A 435 9.49 -13.05 -5.63
C LEU A 435 8.04 -13.54 -5.70
N ARG A 436 7.74 -14.60 -4.94
CA ARG A 436 6.36 -15.02 -4.69
C ARG A 436 5.89 -14.43 -3.37
N ILE A 437 4.58 -14.29 -3.22
CA ILE A 437 3.97 -13.79 -1.98
C ILE A 437 4.48 -14.52 -0.73
N ARG A 438 4.66 -15.84 -0.86
CA ARG A 438 5.13 -16.71 0.22
C ARG A 438 6.56 -16.45 0.68
N ASP A 439 7.37 -15.77 -0.14
CA ASP A 439 8.77 -15.50 0.17
C ASP A 439 8.91 -14.26 1.07
N ILE A 440 7.87 -13.41 1.17
CA ILE A 440 7.91 -12.12 1.88
C ILE A 440 6.89 -11.99 3.02
N MET A 441 5.75 -12.69 2.94
CA MET A 441 4.64 -12.48 3.87
C MET A 441 5.00 -12.79 5.33
N GLY A 442 5.84 -13.80 5.59
CA GLY A 442 6.29 -14.11 6.95
C GLY A 442 6.95 -12.91 7.65
N TYR A 443 7.72 -12.10 6.91
CA TYR A 443 8.31 -10.87 7.43
C TYR A 443 7.28 -9.75 7.61
N ASN A 444 6.31 -9.64 6.70
CA ASN A 444 5.24 -8.64 6.80
C ASN A 444 4.37 -8.85 8.05
N VAL A 445 4.21 -10.08 8.55
CA VAL A 445 3.45 -10.33 9.79
C VAL A 445 4.10 -9.63 10.99
N ILE A 446 5.43 -9.51 11.05
CA ILE A 446 6.09 -8.76 12.12
C ILE A 446 5.73 -7.28 12.05
N ALA A 447 5.82 -6.69 10.85
CA ALA A 447 5.42 -5.31 10.62
C ALA A 447 3.93 -5.10 10.97
N PHE A 448 3.07 -6.04 10.58
CA PHE A 448 1.65 -6.03 10.89
C PHE A 448 1.40 -6.04 12.40
N LEU A 449 2.05 -6.92 13.16
CA LEU A 449 1.89 -6.97 14.62
C LEU A 449 2.38 -5.68 15.30
N TRP A 450 3.53 -5.16 14.88
CA TRP A 450 4.07 -3.92 15.45
C TRP A 450 3.19 -2.71 15.15
N VAL A 451 2.82 -2.53 13.89
CA VAL A 451 1.94 -1.44 13.45
C VAL A 451 0.59 -1.52 14.14
N GLY A 452 0.00 -2.72 14.23
CA GLY A 452 -1.28 -2.94 14.90
C GLY A 452 -1.24 -2.57 16.37
N LEU A 453 -0.15 -2.91 17.06
CA LEU A 453 0.06 -2.52 18.45
C LEU A 453 0.12 -1.00 18.62
N VAL A 454 0.94 -0.33 17.81
CA VAL A 454 1.14 1.13 17.89
C VAL A 454 -0.14 1.88 17.54
N LEU A 455 -0.80 1.52 16.43
CA LEU A 455 -2.06 2.14 16.00
C LEU A 455 -3.20 1.83 16.98
N GLY A 456 -3.32 0.60 17.46
CA GLY A 456 -4.36 0.22 18.41
C GLY A 456 -4.26 0.97 19.73
N ILE A 457 -3.06 1.04 20.32
CA ILE A 457 -2.81 1.83 21.53
C ILE A 457 -3.03 3.32 21.25
N GLY A 458 -2.52 3.82 20.11
CA GLY A 458 -2.70 5.21 19.71
C GLY A 458 -4.17 5.60 19.61
N ILE A 459 -4.99 4.83 18.91
CA ILE A 459 -6.42 5.11 18.75
C ILE A 459 -7.15 5.04 20.08
N LEU A 460 -6.82 4.09 20.96
CA LEU A 460 -7.39 4.04 22.31
C LEU A 460 -7.09 5.33 23.07
N ILE A 461 -5.84 5.80 23.07
CA ILE A 461 -5.46 7.07 23.71
C ILE A 461 -6.23 8.24 23.07
N TRP A 462 -6.29 8.28 21.72
CA TRP A 462 -6.96 9.35 20.99
C TRP A 462 -8.46 9.42 21.24
N GLY A 463 -9.08 8.29 21.58
CA GLY A 463 -10.49 8.24 21.98
C GLY A 463 -10.81 9.07 23.23
N PHE A 464 -9.87 9.15 24.18
CA PHE A 464 -10.07 9.78 25.50
C PHE A 464 -9.54 11.23 25.59
N ILE A 465 -8.89 11.75 24.55
CA ILE A 465 -8.36 13.12 24.48
C ILE A 465 -8.95 13.85 23.29
#